data_AF-A0A418MGV0-F1
#
_entry.id   AF-A0A418MGV0-F1
#
_cell.length_a   1.000
_cell.length_b   1.000
_cell.length_c   1.000
_cell.angle_alpha   90.00
_cell.angle_beta   90.00
_cell.angle_gamma   90.00
#
_symmetry.space_group_name_H-M   'P 1'
#
loop_
_entity.id
_entity.type
_entity.pdbx_description
1 polymer ?
#
loop_
_entity_poly.entity_id
_entity_poly.type
_entity_poly.pdbx_seq_one_letter_code
_entity_poly.pdbx_strand_id
1 'polypeptide(L)'
;MHLNAQMVQGSSLTERFEAMSWPLGLTFFLRRSSRKGPLLAWTLVLATASALAMTLLYQPGGDSNRVCYGTDTRAFSLLQSSGSVQQIVLVNTRMSRPWQDTVNQSLAQVAAIFPKVTLVNWYDASAGKGSYFYPDGVHLDSTDAQYYALLLAKAVETQKLPL
;
A
#
# COMPACT_ATOMS: atom_id res chain seq x y z
N MET A 1 46.12 23.03 -20.49
CA MET A 1 45.10 22.02 -20.09
C MET A 1 43.74 22.71 -20.10
N HIS A 2 43.13 22.97 -21.24
CA HIS A 2 42.32 22.06 -22.07
C HIS A 2 41.13 21.44 -21.31
N LEU A 3 39.95 21.92 -21.67
CA LEU A 3 38.60 21.59 -21.22
C LEU A 3 38.29 20.11 -21.49
N ASN A 4 37.58 19.45 -20.56
CA ASN A 4 36.77 18.28 -20.90
C ASN A 4 35.30 18.60 -20.65
N ALA A 5 34.69 19.05 -21.73
CA ALA A 5 33.27 18.89 -21.98
C ALA A 5 32.95 17.40 -22.17
N GLN A 6 31.68 17.08 -21.95
CA GLN A 6 30.99 15.83 -22.32
C GLN A 6 31.06 14.68 -21.31
N MET A 7 29.95 14.48 -20.59
CA MET A 7 29.31 13.18 -20.31
C MET A 7 27.88 13.39 -19.75
N VAL A 8 27.12 14.28 -20.39
CA VAL A 8 25.64 14.29 -20.34
C VAL A 8 25.16 14.32 -21.78
N GLN A 9 25.46 13.25 -22.52
CA GLN A 9 24.92 13.03 -23.86
C GLN A 9 24.44 11.58 -23.90
N GLY A 10 23.17 11.40 -23.54
CA GLY A 10 22.52 10.10 -23.45
C GLY A 10 21.01 10.16 -23.70
N SER A 11 20.49 11.19 -24.37
CA SER A 11 19.18 11.13 -25.03
C SER A 11 19.41 10.59 -26.44
N SER A 12 19.31 9.28 -26.56
CA SER A 12 19.50 8.55 -27.81
C SER A 12 18.57 9.10 -28.90
N LEU A 13 19.07 9.14 -30.13
CA LEU A 13 18.37 9.66 -31.33
C LEU A 13 16.94 9.13 -31.53
N THR A 14 16.61 7.99 -30.91
CA THR A 14 15.26 7.41 -30.84
C THR A 14 14.22 8.33 -30.21
N GLU A 15 14.54 9.08 -29.14
CA GLU A 15 13.58 9.97 -28.46
C GLU A 15 13.11 11.13 -29.35
N ARG A 16 13.95 11.57 -30.31
CA ARG A 16 13.65 12.70 -31.21
C ARG A 16 12.74 12.30 -32.37
N PHE A 17 12.69 11.01 -32.72
CA PHE A 17 11.75 10.51 -33.73
C PHE A 17 10.33 10.33 -33.17
N GLU A 18 10.20 9.96 -31.90
CA GLU A 18 8.90 9.83 -31.25
C GLU A 18 8.19 11.18 -31.07
N ALA A 19 8.94 12.25 -30.78
CA ALA A 19 8.38 13.59 -30.67
C ALA A 19 7.87 14.18 -32.00
N MET A 20 8.42 13.73 -33.14
CA MET A 20 8.09 14.30 -34.46
C MET A 20 6.95 13.55 -35.16
N SER A 21 6.76 12.26 -34.87
CA SER A 21 5.75 11.41 -35.50
C SER A 21 4.36 11.56 -34.87
N TRP A 22 4.28 11.75 -33.54
CA TRP A 22 3.03 11.93 -32.81
C TRP A 22 2.19 13.14 -33.26
N PRO A 23 2.74 14.35 -33.50
CA PRO A 23 1.92 15.49 -33.92
C PRO A 23 1.27 15.28 -35.30
N LEU A 24 1.90 14.55 -36.22
CA LEU A 24 1.36 14.27 -37.55
C LEU A 24 0.30 13.15 -37.52
N GLY A 25 0.52 12.09 -36.75
CA GLY A 25 -0.48 11.03 -36.54
C GLY A 25 -1.71 11.53 -35.79
N LEU A 26 -1.51 12.34 -34.74
CA LEU A 26 -2.59 12.93 -33.94
C LEU A 26 -3.41 13.93 -34.76
N THR A 27 -2.78 14.79 -35.55
CA THR A 27 -3.52 15.75 -36.40
C THR A 27 -4.30 15.05 -37.52
N PHE A 28 -3.75 13.98 -38.12
CA PHE A 28 -4.48 13.17 -39.10
C PHE A 28 -5.69 12.45 -38.48
N PHE A 29 -5.54 11.87 -37.28
CA PHE A 29 -6.61 11.19 -36.56
C PHE A 29 -7.71 12.16 -36.10
N LEU A 30 -7.33 13.33 -35.56
CA LEU A 30 -8.26 14.39 -35.17
C LEU A 30 -8.95 15.06 -36.37
N ARG A 31 -8.37 15.00 -37.57
CA ARG A 31 -8.91 15.58 -38.81
C ARG A 31 -9.80 14.61 -39.60
N ARG A 32 -9.66 13.30 -39.40
CA ARG A 32 -10.38 12.28 -40.19
C ARG A 32 -11.69 11.78 -39.57
N SER A 33 -11.94 12.04 -38.29
CA SER A 33 -13.22 11.67 -37.67
C SER A 33 -14.24 12.80 -37.76
N SER A 34 -15.18 12.70 -38.70
CA SER A 34 -16.28 13.66 -38.93
C SER A 34 -17.49 13.44 -38.02
N ARG A 35 -17.47 12.41 -37.16
CA ARG A 35 -18.55 12.08 -36.21
C ARG A 35 -18.03 12.07 -34.78
N LYS A 36 -17.51 13.22 -34.33
CA LYS A 36 -16.96 13.37 -32.98
C LYS A 36 -18.02 13.33 -31.88
N GLY A 37 -19.31 13.51 -32.22
CA GLY A 37 -20.44 13.50 -31.27
C GLY A 37 -20.47 12.28 -30.34
N PRO A 38 -20.55 11.04 -30.86
CA PRO A 38 -20.57 9.84 -30.00
C PRO A 38 -19.28 9.67 -29.20
N LEU A 39 -18.09 9.96 -29.78
CA LEU A 39 -16.82 9.88 -29.06
C LEU A 39 -16.77 10.87 -27.89
N LEU A 40 -17.22 12.12 -28.12
CA LEU A 40 -17.30 13.14 -27.08
C LEU A 40 -18.28 12.72 -25.97
N ALA A 41 -19.44 12.18 -26.35
CA ALA A 41 -20.42 11.66 -25.41
C ALA A 41 -19.85 10.51 -24.56
N TRP A 42 -19.14 9.55 -25.18
CA TRP A 42 -18.48 8.47 -24.44
C TRP A 42 -17.42 8.98 -23.47
N THR A 43 -16.60 9.96 -23.87
CA THR A 43 -15.60 10.53 -22.95
C THR A 43 -16.23 11.27 -21.78
N LEU A 44 -17.35 11.98 -22.01
CA LEU A 44 -18.10 12.64 -20.94
C LEU A 44 -18.74 11.63 -19.99
N VAL A 45 -19.31 10.54 -20.52
CA VAL A 45 -19.88 9.45 -19.71
C VAL A 45 -18.80 8.76 -18.87
N LEU A 46 -17.63 8.48 -19.44
CA LEU A 46 -16.50 7.91 -18.71
C LEU A 46 -15.98 8.86 -17.63
N ALA A 47 -15.90 10.16 -17.93
CA ALA A 47 -15.46 11.17 -16.97
C ALA A 47 -16.44 11.31 -15.80
N THR A 48 -17.75 11.34 -16.07
CA THR A 48 -18.78 11.40 -15.00
C THR A 48 -18.82 10.11 -14.21
N ALA A 49 -18.74 8.94 -14.86
CA ALA A 49 -18.64 7.66 -14.18
C ALA A 49 -17.40 7.59 -13.29
N SER A 50 -16.25 8.09 -13.76
CA SER A 50 -15.03 8.17 -12.96
C SER A 50 -15.16 9.13 -11.79
N ALA A 51 -15.79 10.29 -11.97
CA ALA A 51 -16.01 11.26 -10.89
C ALA A 51 -16.97 10.69 -9.83
N LEU A 52 -18.00 9.98 -10.25
CA LEU A 52 -18.93 9.25 -9.37
C LEU A 52 -18.22 8.12 -8.63
N ALA A 53 -17.40 7.33 -9.32
CA ALA A 53 -16.59 6.29 -8.69
C ALA A 53 -15.60 6.90 -7.68
N MET A 54 -14.94 8.01 -8.02
CA MET A 54 -14.04 8.72 -7.12
C MET A 54 -14.78 9.23 -5.89
N THR A 55 -15.98 9.78 -6.02
CA THR A 55 -16.79 10.21 -4.87
C THR A 55 -17.31 9.05 -4.04
N LEU A 56 -17.71 7.93 -4.66
CA LEU A 56 -18.14 6.70 -3.98
C LEU A 56 -16.99 6.02 -3.22
N LEU A 57 -15.78 6.04 -3.78
CA LEU A 57 -14.59 5.42 -3.19
C LEU A 57 -13.78 6.39 -2.32
N TYR A 58 -14.13 7.67 -2.31
CA TYR A 58 -13.43 8.68 -1.51
C TYR A 58 -13.62 8.39 -0.03
N GLN A 59 -12.52 8.16 0.67
CA GLN A 59 -12.49 8.01 2.12
C GLN A 59 -11.98 9.33 2.74
N PRO A 60 -12.89 10.25 3.13
CA PRO A 60 -12.49 11.49 3.78
C PRO A 60 -11.73 11.19 5.07
N GLY A 61 -10.56 11.80 5.23
CA GLY A 61 -9.69 11.56 6.40
C GLY A 61 -8.81 10.30 6.29
N GLY A 62 -8.70 9.69 5.11
CA GLY A 62 -7.72 8.65 4.85
C GLY A 62 -6.30 9.12 5.19
N ASP A 63 -5.57 8.33 5.96
CA ASP A 63 -4.22 8.68 6.42
C ASP A 63 -3.28 8.85 5.22
N SER A 64 -2.82 10.08 4.96
CA SER A 64 -1.88 10.38 3.87
C SER A 64 -0.56 9.62 4.02
N ASN A 65 -0.21 9.22 5.24
CA ASN A 65 0.97 8.39 5.50
C ASN A 65 0.83 6.98 4.89
N ARG A 66 -0.38 6.50 4.59
CA ARG A 66 -0.59 5.20 3.95
C ARG A 66 0.00 5.14 2.53
N VAL A 67 -0.01 6.24 1.78
CA VAL A 67 0.63 6.29 0.45
C VAL A 67 2.16 6.21 0.56
N CYS A 68 2.73 6.80 1.62
CA CYS A 68 4.18 6.90 1.80
C CYS A 68 4.80 5.72 2.57
N TYR A 69 4.07 5.17 3.54
CA TYR A 69 4.51 4.17 4.52
C TYR A 69 3.58 2.96 4.61
N GLY A 70 2.53 2.90 3.80
CA GLY A 70 1.57 1.82 3.82
C GLY A 70 2.20 0.47 3.52
N THR A 71 1.72 -0.53 4.25
CA THR A 71 2.09 -1.95 4.08
C THR A 71 1.83 -2.47 2.67
N ASP A 72 0.92 -1.84 1.93
CA ASP A 72 0.54 -2.13 0.55
C ASP A 72 1.65 -1.86 -0.47
N THR A 73 2.52 -0.88 -0.25
CA THR A 73 3.56 -0.51 -1.23
C THR A 73 4.97 -0.96 -0.80
N ARG A 74 5.35 -0.71 0.47
CA ARG A 74 6.73 -0.96 0.95
C ARG A 74 6.86 -2.26 1.71
N ALA A 75 5.92 -2.59 2.60
CA ALA A 75 6.02 -3.86 3.32
C ALA A 75 5.81 -5.04 2.37
N PHE A 76 4.87 -4.96 1.43
CA PHE A 76 4.66 -6.01 0.43
C PHE A 76 5.95 -6.35 -0.36
N SER A 77 6.68 -5.34 -0.83
CA SER A 77 7.95 -5.55 -1.56
C SER A 77 9.05 -6.12 -0.66
N LEU A 78 9.13 -5.72 0.61
CA LEU A 78 10.02 -6.33 1.59
C LEU A 78 9.67 -7.79 1.87
N LEU A 79 8.39 -8.09 2.12
CA LEU A 79 7.92 -9.45 2.36
C LEU A 79 8.17 -10.35 1.14
N GLN A 80 7.95 -9.83 -0.06
CA GLN A 80 8.21 -10.56 -1.29
C GLN A 80 9.70 -10.81 -1.55
N SER A 81 10.58 -9.86 -1.20
CA SER A 81 12.03 -10.01 -1.33
C SER A 81 12.68 -10.83 -0.20
N SER A 82 11.96 -11.08 0.89
CA SER A 82 12.45 -11.81 2.07
C SER A 82 12.52 -13.35 1.91
N GLY A 83 12.95 -13.83 0.74
CA GLY A 83 12.89 -15.25 0.36
C GLY A 83 13.53 -16.25 1.35
N SER A 84 14.54 -15.81 2.11
CA SER A 84 15.25 -16.61 3.14
C SER A 84 14.60 -16.58 4.53
N VAL A 85 13.61 -15.72 4.77
CA VAL A 85 12.90 -15.66 6.05
C VAL A 85 11.99 -16.89 6.16
N GLN A 86 12.10 -17.60 7.29
CA GLN A 86 11.29 -18.79 7.59
C GLN A 86 9.87 -18.42 8.02
N GLN A 87 9.73 -17.36 8.83
CA GLN A 87 8.47 -16.93 9.42
C GLN A 87 8.45 -15.41 9.57
N ILE A 88 7.28 -14.82 9.35
CA ILE A 88 7.01 -13.41 9.58
C ILE A 88 5.78 -13.32 10.47
N VAL A 89 5.88 -12.65 11.62
CA VAL A 89 4.76 -12.44 12.52
C VAL A 89 4.33 -10.99 12.42
N LEU A 90 3.10 -10.75 11.98
CA LEU A 90 2.47 -9.43 12.01
C LEU A 90 1.55 -9.35 13.22
N VAL A 91 1.49 -8.20 13.86
CA VAL A 91 0.65 -7.97 15.03
C VAL A 91 -0.25 -6.78 14.73
N ASN A 92 -1.57 -6.97 14.79
CA ASN A 92 -2.49 -5.84 14.64
C ASN A 92 -2.51 -4.97 15.91
N THR A 93 -3.13 -3.81 15.85
CA THR A 93 -3.02 -2.78 16.90
C THR A 93 -4.35 -2.48 17.57
N ARG A 94 -4.31 -2.04 18.84
CA ARG A 94 -5.45 -1.45 19.56
C ARG A 94 -5.03 -0.09 20.08
N MET A 95 -5.76 0.96 19.68
CA MET A 95 -5.65 2.32 20.19
C MET A 95 -6.81 3.19 19.71
N SER A 96 -7.03 4.32 20.38
CA SER A 96 -8.02 5.32 19.98
C SER A 96 -7.50 6.24 18.85
N ARG A 97 -7.20 5.68 17.67
CA ARG A 97 -6.78 6.46 16.49
C ARG A 97 -7.65 6.14 15.27
N PRO A 98 -8.02 7.13 14.44
CA PRO A 98 -8.89 6.92 13.28
C PRO A 98 -8.36 5.89 12.28
N TRP A 99 -7.05 5.73 12.18
CA TRP A 99 -6.40 4.83 11.22
C TRP A 99 -6.26 3.38 11.72
N GLN A 100 -6.63 3.06 12.96
CA GLN A 100 -6.44 1.73 13.56
C GLN A 100 -7.04 0.63 12.67
N ASP A 101 -8.30 0.80 12.28
CA ASP A 101 -9.04 -0.22 11.54
C ASP A 101 -8.47 -0.42 10.15
N THR A 102 -8.07 0.67 9.48
CA THR A 102 -7.40 0.63 8.18
C THR A 102 -6.07 -0.13 8.24
N VAL A 103 -5.26 0.11 9.28
CA VAL A 103 -3.99 -0.60 9.49
C VAL A 103 -4.24 -2.07 9.78
N ASN A 104 -5.18 -2.38 10.68
CA ASN A 104 -5.53 -3.75 11.05
C ASN A 104 -6.02 -4.55 9.85
N GLN A 105 -6.86 -3.95 9.00
CA GLN A 105 -7.35 -4.58 7.77
C GLN A 105 -6.21 -4.82 6.78
N SER A 106 -5.26 -3.88 6.65
CA SER A 106 -4.11 -4.04 5.76
C SER A 106 -3.20 -5.18 6.20
N LEU A 107 -2.94 -5.30 7.51
CA LEU A 107 -2.16 -6.42 8.08
C LEU A 107 -2.85 -7.77 7.85
N ALA A 108 -4.17 -7.81 7.99
CA ALA A 108 -4.96 -9.02 7.72
C ALA A 108 -4.91 -9.45 6.25
N GLN A 109 -5.01 -8.50 5.32
CA GLN A 109 -4.88 -8.79 3.89
C GLN A 109 -3.49 -9.34 3.54
N VAL A 110 -2.42 -8.76 4.09
CA VAL A 110 -1.05 -9.26 3.87
C VAL A 110 -0.90 -10.68 4.41
N ALA A 111 -1.38 -10.96 5.62
CA ALA A 111 -1.31 -12.30 6.19
C ALA A 111 -2.09 -13.35 5.38
N ALA A 112 -3.18 -12.95 4.72
CA ALA A 112 -3.94 -13.84 3.85
C ALA A 112 -3.22 -14.15 2.52
N ILE A 113 -2.37 -13.26 2.03
CA ILE A 113 -1.67 -13.39 0.74
C ILE A 113 -0.36 -14.19 0.89
N PHE A 114 0.36 -14.02 2.01
CA PHE A 114 1.68 -14.60 2.20
C PHE A 114 1.65 -15.78 3.18
N PRO A 115 1.88 -17.03 2.74
CA PRO A 115 1.74 -18.22 3.60
C PRO A 115 2.78 -18.30 4.74
N LYS A 116 3.89 -17.57 4.63
CA LYS A 116 4.91 -17.45 5.69
C LYS A 116 4.57 -16.39 6.74
N VAL A 117 3.47 -15.65 6.55
CA VAL A 117 3.02 -14.60 7.46
C VAL A 117 1.95 -15.14 8.40
N THR A 118 2.14 -14.97 9.70
CA THR A 118 1.13 -15.23 10.72
C THR A 118 0.65 -13.92 11.31
N LEU A 119 -0.66 -13.70 11.32
CA LEU A 119 -1.26 -12.55 12.00
C LEU A 119 -1.59 -12.91 13.45
N VAL A 120 -0.99 -12.19 14.39
CA VAL A 120 -1.38 -12.17 15.80
C VAL A 120 -2.42 -11.08 16.02
N ASN A 121 -3.62 -11.49 16.45
CA ASN A 121 -4.74 -10.59 16.69
C ASN A 121 -4.70 -10.02 18.12
N TRP A 122 -3.77 -9.09 18.34
CA TRP A 122 -3.69 -8.33 19.58
C TRP A 122 -4.94 -7.48 19.84
N TYR A 123 -5.59 -6.95 18.80
CA TYR A 123 -6.79 -6.12 18.92
C TYR A 123 -7.92 -6.81 19.71
N ASP A 124 -8.19 -8.07 19.38
CA ASP A 124 -9.18 -8.88 20.09
C ASP A 124 -8.61 -9.43 21.40
N ALA A 125 -7.35 -9.87 21.42
CA ALA A 125 -6.72 -10.42 22.62
C ALA A 125 -6.69 -9.42 23.80
N SER A 126 -6.54 -8.13 23.48
CA SER A 126 -6.53 -7.00 24.42
C SER A 126 -7.92 -6.46 24.77
N ALA A 127 -8.99 -6.95 24.13
CA ALA A 127 -10.35 -6.51 24.43
C ALA A 127 -10.71 -6.79 25.90
N GLY A 128 -11.33 -5.80 26.54
CA GLY A 128 -11.75 -5.87 27.94
C GLY A 128 -10.61 -5.82 28.97
N LYS A 129 -9.35 -5.68 28.54
CA LYS A 129 -8.17 -5.67 29.43
C LYS A 129 -7.69 -4.26 29.74
N GLY A 130 -8.60 -3.35 30.06
CA GLY A 130 -8.26 -1.94 30.34
C GLY A 130 -7.23 -1.78 31.45
N SER A 131 -7.21 -2.69 32.44
CA SER A 131 -6.24 -2.70 33.54
C SER A 131 -4.81 -3.03 33.11
N TYR A 132 -4.59 -3.61 31.93
CA TYR A 132 -3.26 -3.95 31.43
C TYR A 132 -2.57 -2.74 30.80
N PHE A 133 -3.29 -1.65 30.57
CA PHE A 133 -2.79 -0.46 29.91
C PHE A 133 -2.61 0.68 30.91
N TYR A 134 -1.61 1.53 30.65
CA TYR A 134 -1.55 2.85 31.24
C TYR A 134 -2.79 3.68 30.84
N PRO A 135 -3.05 4.81 31.54
CA PRO A 135 -4.21 5.66 31.25
C PRO A 135 -4.33 6.16 29.82
N ASP A 136 -3.24 6.13 29.03
CA ASP A 136 -3.26 6.47 27.61
C ASP A 136 -3.94 5.41 26.71
N GLY A 137 -4.21 4.22 27.26
CA GLY A 137 -4.89 3.12 26.56
C GLY A 137 -4.06 2.47 25.46
N VAL A 138 -2.74 2.72 25.41
CA VAL A 138 -1.84 2.23 24.36
C VAL A 138 -0.64 1.49 24.96
N HIS A 139 0.01 2.05 25.98
CA HIS A 139 1.17 1.42 26.59
C HIS A 139 0.74 0.38 27.61
N LEU A 140 1.34 -0.81 27.55
CA LEU A 140 1.12 -1.85 28.55
C LEU A 140 1.87 -1.51 29.83
N ASP A 141 1.26 -1.81 30.98
CA ASP A 141 2.00 -1.90 32.24
C ASP A 141 3.13 -2.92 32.08
N SER A 142 4.31 -2.58 32.58
CA SER A 142 5.48 -3.46 32.67
C SER A 142 5.16 -4.87 33.21
N THR A 143 4.20 -4.99 34.12
CA THR A 143 3.81 -6.28 34.71
C THR A 143 3.02 -7.14 33.71
N ASP A 144 2.09 -6.52 32.98
CA ASP A 144 1.16 -7.20 32.08
C ASP A 144 1.67 -7.29 30.62
N ALA A 145 2.79 -6.64 30.30
CA ALA A 145 3.53 -6.82 29.05
C ALA A 145 3.90 -8.30 28.79
N GLN A 146 3.97 -9.12 29.84
CA GLN A 146 4.15 -10.57 29.75
C GLN A 146 3.04 -11.25 28.94
N TYR A 147 1.79 -10.81 29.05
CA TYR A 147 0.68 -11.37 28.28
C TYR A 147 0.87 -11.17 26.77
N TYR A 148 1.32 -9.97 26.38
CA TYR A 148 1.68 -9.68 24.98
C TYR A 148 2.85 -10.56 24.51
N ALA A 149 3.90 -10.68 25.32
CA ALA A 149 5.06 -11.49 25.00
C ALA A 149 4.72 -12.98 24.81
N LEU A 150 3.88 -13.55 25.69
CA LEU A 150 3.42 -14.95 25.59
C LEU A 150 2.60 -15.19 24.32
N LEU A 151 1.77 -14.24 23.93
CA LEU A 151 0.99 -14.32 22.69
C LEU A 151 1.92 -14.41 21.46
N LEU A 152 2.99 -13.61 21.44
CA LEU A 152 3.99 -13.66 20.36
C LEU A 152 4.83 -14.93 20.40
N ALA A 153 5.27 -15.37 21.57
CA ALA A 153 6.04 -16.59 21.74
C ALA A 153 5.26 -17.81 21.17
N LYS A 154 3.97 -17.91 21.50
CA LYS A 154 3.09 -18.96 20.97
C LYS A 154 2.99 -18.93 19.44
N ALA A 155 2.89 -17.74 18.84
CA ALA A 155 2.80 -17.60 17.39
C ALA A 155 4.09 -18.04 16.68
N VAL A 156 5.25 -17.74 17.29
CA VAL A 156 6.56 -18.19 16.79
C VAL A 156 6.74 -19.70 16.96
N GLU A 157 6.29 -20.28 18.07
CA GLU A 157 6.41 -21.71 18.34
C GLU A 157 5.50 -22.57 17.45
N THR A 158 4.26 -22.13 17.22
CA THR A 158 3.26 -22.91 16.44
C THR A 158 3.76 -23.21 15.03
N GLN A 159 4.57 -22.34 14.42
CA GLN A 159 5.06 -22.52 13.05
C GLN A 159 6.39 -23.30 12.98
N LYS A 160 7.10 -23.46 14.12
CA LYS A 160 8.31 -24.29 14.22
C LYS A 160 8.04 -25.79 14.26
N LEU A 161 6.78 -26.22 14.36
CA LEU A 161 6.38 -27.63 14.32
C LEU A 161 5.90 -28.00 12.90
N PRO A 162 6.79 -28.46 12.01
CA PRO A 162 6.37 -29.14 10.80
C PRO A 162 5.84 -30.54 11.17
N LEU A 163 4.65 -30.90 10.69
CA LEU A 163 4.30 -32.30 10.44
C LEU A 163 4.98 -32.74 9.14
#